data_AF-A0A498G386-F1
#
_entry.id   AF-A0A498G386-F1
#
_cell.length_a   1.000
_cell.length_b   1.000
_cell.length_c   1.000
_cell.angle_alpha   90.00
_cell.angle_beta   90.00
_cell.angle_gamma   90.00
#
_symmetry.space_group_name_H-M   'P 1'
#
loop_
_entity.id
_entity.type
_entity.pdbx_description
1 polymer ?
#
loop_
_entity_poly.entity_id
_entity_poly.type
_entity_poly.pdbx_seq_one_letter_code
_entity_poly.pdbx_strand_id
1 'polypeptide(L)'
;MADWTDSIVGDRMTVDREFNDRVENSRFTSQEWGLIMTATEFDIEHADDPDRARIVADTEKLPQIMPELENVRSQMAQMGGAPGEEKSSSGGLMDSLKGALGLGNGSSGTDQERVDAAERLTQAYADALQKHLESKNKWEQVRNAYLE
;
A
#
# COMPACT_ATOMS: atom_id res chain seq x y z
N MET A 1 21.13 17.27 9.47
CA MET A 1 19.71 17.47 9.19
C MET A 1 19.02 16.28 9.79
N ALA A 2 18.31 16.47 10.91
CA ALA A 2 17.41 15.43 11.37
C ALA A 2 16.30 15.38 10.34
N ASP A 3 16.10 14.24 9.70
CA ASP A 3 14.97 14.08 8.81
C ASP A 3 13.71 14.29 9.66
N TRP A 4 12.81 15.19 9.29
CA TRP A 4 11.59 15.46 10.07
C TRP A 4 10.81 14.17 10.34
N THR A 5 10.96 13.16 9.47
CA THR A 5 10.44 11.80 9.66
C THR A 5 10.97 11.11 10.92
N ASP A 6 12.22 11.36 11.34
CA ASP A 6 12.79 10.85 12.59
C ASP A 6 12.03 11.40 13.81
N SER A 7 11.56 12.65 13.73
CA SER A 7 10.83 13.31 14.82
C SER A 7 9.43 12.72 15.06
N ILE A 8 8.87 12.03 14.06
CA ILE A 8 7.52 11.49 14.08
C ILE A 8 7.46 9.96 14.13
N VAL A 9 8.59 9.25 14.27
CA VAL A 9 8.64 7.77 14.29
C VAL A 9 7.67 7.20 15.34
N GLY A 10 7.63 7.77 16.54
CA GLY A 10 6.73 7.31 17.60
C GLY A 10 5.25 7.56 17.30
N ASP A 11 4.93 8.68 16.65
CA ASP A 11 3.57 9.01 16.21
C ASP A 11 3.14 8.08 15.06
N ARG A 12 4.04 7.83 14.09
CA ARG A 12 3.86 6.87 13.00
C ARG A 12 3.53 5.47 13.51
N MET A 13 4.28 4.95 14.48
CA MET A 13 4.01 3.65 15.09
C MET A 13 2.63 3.58 15.77
N THR A 14 2.09 4.70 16.24
CA THR A 14 0.75 4.75 16.83
C THR A 14 -0.31 4.72 15.74
N VAL A 15 -0.14 5.53 14.70
CA VAL A 15 -1.04 5.55 13.54
C VAL A 15 -1.03 4.22 12.80
N ASP A 16 0.12 3.54 12.65
CA ASP A 16 0.21 2.20 12.07
C ASP A 16 -0.73 1.19 12.75
N ARG A 17 -0.78 1.22 14.08
CA ARG A 17 -1.67 0.32 14.85
C ARG A 17 -3.13 0.69 14.67
N GLU A 18 -3.47 1.97 14.73
CA GLU A 18 -4.84 2.46 14.59
C GLU A 18 -5.38 2.31 13.16
N PHE A 19 -4.49 2.37 12.17
CA PHE A 19 -4.83 2.27 10.76
C PHE A 19 -4.95 0.82 10.29
N ASN A 20 -4.50 -0.16 11.08
CA ASN A 20 -4.57 -1.57 10.73
C ASN A 20 -6.01 -2.02 10.41
N ASP A 21 -7.02 -1.56 11.16
CA ASP A 21 -8.42 -1.87 10.88
C ASP A 21 -8.85 -1.41 9.47
N ARG A 22 -8.34 -0.26 9.00
CA ARG A 22 -8.63 0.24 7.64
C ARG A 22 -7.93 -0.60 6.58
N VAL A 23 -6.73 -1.09 6.87
CA VAL A 23 -6.00 -2.00 5.98
C VAL A 23 -6.75 -3.34 5.86
N GLU A 24 -7.22 -3.90 6.97
CA GLU A 24 -7.99 -5.15 6.98
C GLU A 24 -9.33 -5.04 6.23
N ASN A 25 -9.96 -3.86 6.25
CA ASN A 25 -11.16 -3.57 5.45
C ASN A 25 -10.84 -3.10 4.02
N SER A 26 -9.56 -3.02 3.66
CA SER A 26 -9.13 -2.66 2.31
C SER A 26 -9.04 -3.89 1.41
N ARG A 27 -8.64 -3.68 0.16
CA ARG A 27 -8.35 -4.78 -0.78
C ARG A 27 -6.98 -5.43 -0.57
N PHE A 28 -6.15 -4.87 0.31
CA PHE A 28 -4.78 -5.31 0.55
C PHE A 28 -4.68 -6.05 1.87
N THR A 29 -3.90 -7.11 1.88
CA THR A 29 -3.47 -7.82 3.09
C THR A 29 -2.41 -7.02 3.84
N SER A 30 -2.20 -7.30 5.13
CA SER A 30 -1.18 -6.63 5.93
C SER A 30 0.24 -6.78 5.35
N GLN A 31 0.52 -7.89 4.65
CA GLN A 31 1.81 -8.12 3.97
C GLN A 31 1.97 -7.24 2.73
N GLU A 32 0.93 -7.15 1.90
CA GLU A 32 0.91 -6.24 0.75
C GLU A 32 1.01 -4.79 1.21
N TRP A 33 0.32 -4.43 2.30
CA TRP A 33 0.41 -3.10 2.90
C TRP A 33 1.83 -2.77 3.37
N GLY A 34 2.52 -3.72 3.99
CA GLY A 34 3.94 -3.55 4.35
C GLY A 34 4.80 -3.19 3.13
N LEU A 35 4.64 -3.91 2.02
CA LEU A 35 5.37 -3.61 0.78
C LEU A 35 5.00 -2.24 0.19
N ILE A 36 3.72 -1.89 0.17
CA ILE A 36 3.25 -0.57 -0.26
C ILE A 36 3.92 0.53 0.58
N MET A 37 3.93 0.38 1.91
CA MET A 37 4.52 1.36 2.83
C MET A 37 6.04 1.44 2.76
N THR A 38 6.74 0.40 2.27
CA THR A 38 8.18 0.48 1.98
C THR A 38 8.50 1.24 0.70
N ALA A 39 7.55 1.29 -0.23
CA ALA A 39 7.67 2.03 -1.49
C ALA A 39 7.02 3.42 -1.43
N THR A 40 6.42 3.78 -0.29
CA THR A 40 5.79 5.08 -0.07
C THR A 40 6.73 5.97 0.73
N GLU A 41 6.97 7.16 0.22
CA GLU A 41 7.66 8.23 0.95
C GLU A 41 6.63 9.27 1.38
N PHE A 42 6.94 10.02 2.44
CA PHE A 42 6.07 11.10 2.90
C PHE A 42 6.77 12.43 2.72
N ASP A 43 6.00 13.44 2.35
CA ASP A 43 6.48 14.80 2.17
C ASP A 43 5.47 15.81 2.75
N ILE A 44 5.88 17.06 2.96
CA ILE A 44 4.99 18.15 3.38
C ILE A 44 4.83 19.16 2.24
N GLU A 45 3.68 19.12 1.56
CA GLU A 45 3.32 20.14 0.58
C GLU A 45 2.97 21.46 1.27
N HIS A 46 3.35 22.58 0.65
CA HIS A 46 3.08 23.93 1.16
C HIS A 46 3.57 24.15 2.60
N ALA A 47 4.72 23.59 2.96
CA ALA A 47 5.26 23.69 4.32
C ALA A 47 5.48 25.14 4.78
N ASP A 48 5.68 26.08 3.86
CA ASP A 48 5.82 27.52 4.12
C ASP A 48 4.50 28.21 4.50
N ASP A 49 3.35 27.60 4.21
CA ASP A 49 2.01 28.13 4.49
C ASP A 49 1.29 27.27 5.56
N PRO A 50 1.14 27.76 6.81
CA PRO A 50 0.52 26.98 7.89
C PRO A 50 -0.91 26.54 7.60
N ASP A 51 -1.66 27.30 6.80
CA ASP A 51 -3.06 27.02 6.52
C ASP A 51 -3.22 26.01 5.38
N ARG A 52 -2.18 25.82 4.57
CA ARG A 52 -2.18 24.90 3.41
C ARG A 52 -1.27 23.69 3.59
N ALA A 53 -0.39 23.72 4.59
CA ALA A 53 0.57 22.66 4.84
C ALA A 53 -0.14 21.32 5.03
N ARG A 54 0.30 20.29 4.29
CA ARG A 54 -0.26 18.94 4.42
C ARG A 54 0.77 17.84 4.19
N ILE A 55 0.61 16.73 4.89
CA ILE A 55 1.39 15.52 4.60
C ILE A 55 0.83 14.87 3.34
N VAL A 56 1.69 14.63 2.35
CA VAL A 56 1.36 13.89 1.14
C VAL A 56 2.15 12.59 1.07
N ALA A 57 1.53 11.56 0.50
CA ALA A 57 2.19 10.30 0.19
C ALA A 57 2.79 10.38 -1.22
N ASP A 58 4.11 10.35 -1.33
CA ASP A 58 4.79 10.09 -2.60
C ASP A 58 4.67 8.60 -2.91
N THR A 59 4.03 8.32 -4.04
CA THR A 59 3.64 7.00 -4.50
C THR A 59 4.19 6.70 -5.90
N GLU A 60 5.14 7.49 -6.41
CA GLU A 60 5.73 7.30 -7.75
C GLU A 60 6.36 5.92 -7.95
N LYS A 61 6.77 5.27 -6.84
CA LYS A 61 7.39 3.93 -6.85
C LYS A 61 6.36 2.80 -6.77
N LEU A 62 5.08 3.09 -6.47
CA LEU A 62 4.05 2.06 -6.33
C LEU A 62 3.85 1.21 -7.60
N PRO A 63 3.80 1.77 -8.82
CA PRO A 63 3.64 0.96 -10.03
C PRO A 63 4.75 -0.09 -10.20
N GLN A 64 5.97 0.20 -9.71
CA GLN A 64 7.14 -0.67 -9.84
C GLN A 64 7.05 -1.90 -8.92
N ILE A 65 6.35 -1.79 -7.79
CA ILE A 65 6.21 -2.88 -6.81
C ILE A 65 4.93 -3.71 -7.00
N MET A 66 4.02 -3.29 -7.89
CA MET A 66 2.77 -4.03 -8.19
C MET A 66 2.99 -5.50 -8.60
N PRO A 67 3.99 -5.85 -9.44
CA PRO A 67 4.28 -7.25 -9.76
C PRO A 67 4.64 -8.07 -8.51
N GLU A 68 5.35 -7.46 -7.55
CA GLU A 68 5.74 -8.15 -6.32
C GLU A 68 4.57 -8.33 -5.35
N LEU A 69 3.62 -7.38 -5.32
CA LEU A 69 2.37 -7.57 -4.58
C LEU A 69 1.58 -8.78 -5.10
N GLU A 70 1.54 -8.98 -6.42
CA GLU A 70 0.89 -10.15 -7.02
C GLU A 70 1.63 -11.45 -6.70
N ASN A 71 2.97 -11.42 -6.70
CA ASN A 71 3.80 -12.57 -6.32
C ASN A 71 3.54 -13.01 -4.87
N VAL A 72 3.46 -12.07 -3.92
CA VAL A 72 3.15 -12.36 -2.51
C VAL A 72 1.76 -12.97 -2.38
N ARG A 73 0.76 -12.37 -3.03
CA ARG A 73 -0.61 -12.89 -3.02
C ARG A 73 -0.71 -14.30 -3.60
N SER A 74 -0.05 -14.55 -4.72
CA SER A 74 -0.02 -15.86 -5.39
C SER A 74 0.63 -16.94 -4.52
N GLN A 75 1.75 -16.60 -3.84
CA GLN A 75 2.41 -17.50 -2.90
C GLN A 75 1.50 -17.86 -1.72
N MET A 76 0.80 -16.87 -1.16
CA MET A 76 -0.16 -17.13 -0.08
C MET A 76 -1.33 -18.02 -0.55
N ALA A 77 -1.84 -17.83 -1.76
CA ALA A 77 -2.90 -18.67 -2.30
C ALA A 77 -2.46 -20.13 -2.50
N GLN A 78 -1.20 -20.35 -2.90
CA GLN A 78 -0.62 -21.69 -3.04
C GLN A 78 -0.36 -22.37 -1.69
N MET A 79 -0.01 -21.59 -0.66
CA MET A 79 0.31 -22.11 0.67
C MET A 79 -0.91 -22.25 1.58
N GLY A 80 -2.00 -21.51 1.30
CA GLY A 80 -3.30 -21.63 1.97
C GLY A 80 -4.23 -22.70 1.38
N GLY A 81 -3.81 -23.36 0.30
CA GLY A 81 -4.48 -24.55 -0.25
C GLY A 81 -4.10 -25.78 0.57
N ALA A 82 -5.06 -26.32 1.32
CA ALA A 82 -4.87 -27.53 2.12
C ALA A 82 -4.29 -28.72 1.30
N PRO A 83 -3.37 -29.53 1.86
CA PRO A 83 -3.02 -30.83 1.29
C PRO A 83 -4.10 -31.85 1.66
N GLY A 84 -4.94 -32.25 0.71
CA GLY A 84 -5.87 -33.35 0.93
C GLY A 84 -6.92 -33.55 -0.17
N GLU A 85 -6.57 -34.28 -1.22
CA GLU A 85 -7.23 -35.54 -1.58
C GLU A 85 -6.58 -36.15 -2.84
N GLU A 86 -5.65 -37.07 -2.63
CA GLU A 86 -5.47 -38.16 -3.58
C GLU A 86 -6.71 -39.07 -3.49
N LYS A 87 -7.60 -38.96 -4.47
CA LYS A 87 -8.47 -40.06 -4.88
C LYS A 87 -8.60 -40.08 -6.40
N SER A 88 -7.87 -41.02 -7.00
CA SER A 88 -7.97 -41.42 -8.40
C SER A 88 -9.40 -41.63 -8.86
N SER A 89 -9.78 -40.97 -9.96
CA SER A 89 -10.61 -41.54 -11.03
C SER A 89 -10.55 -40.68 -12.29
N SER A 90 -9.80 -41.17 -13.29
CA SER A 90 -10.15 -41.21 -14.72
C SER A 90 -11.03 -40.08 -15.29
N GLY A 91 -10.44 -39.18 -16.07
CA GLY A 91 -11.19 -38.30 -16.97
C GLY A 91 -10.35 -37.13 -17.48
N GLY A 92 -9.95 -37.15 -18.75
CA GLY A 92 -8.90 -36.30 -19.32
C GLY A 92 -9.18 -34.80 -19.34
N LEU A 93 -8.15 -34.01 -19.06
CA LEU A 93 -8.03 -32.57 -19.37
C LEU A 93 -6.55 -32.18 -19.61
N MET A 94 -5.77 -33.08 -20.19
CA MET A 94 -4.66 -32.65 -21.02
C MET A 94 -5.24 -32.37 -22.41
N ASP A 95 -4.85 -31.25 -23.01
CA ASP A 95 -5.06 -30.90 -24.43
C ASP A 95 -6.32 -30.09 -24.77
N SER A 96 -6.30 -28.74 -24.61
CA SER A 96 -6.91 -27.79 -25.59
C SER A 96 -6.93 -26.30 -25.24
N LEU A 97 -6.63 -25.85 -24.01
CA LEU A 97 -6.66 -24.39 -23.70
C LEU A 97 -5.28 -23.73 -23.62
N LYS A 98 -4.30 -24.29 -24.34
CA LYS A 98 -2.99 -23.68 -24.61
C LYS A 98 -2.90 -23.00 -25.98
N GLY A 99 -4.03 -22.70 -26.66
CA GLY A 99 -3.93 -22.31 -28.07
C GLY A 99 -5.11 -21.62 -28.74
N ALA A 100 -5.89 -20.78 -28.05
CA ALA A 100 -6.86 -19.94 -28.73
C ALA A 100 -6.86 -18.53 -28.16
N LEU A 101 -6.35 -17.61 -28.99
CA LEU A 101 -6.57 -16.16 -28.94
C LEU A 101 -5.66 -15.37 -28.00
N GLY A 102 -4.43 -15.15 -28.47
CA GLY A 102 -3.82 -13.84 -28.27
C GLY A 102 -4.65 -12.78 -28.98
N LEU A 103 -5.42 -12.00 -28.22
CA LEU A 103 -5.84 -10.61 -28.47
C LEU A 103 -6.79 -10.19 -27.33
N GLY A 104 -6.37 -9.24 -26.49
CA GLY A 104 -7.26 -8.71 -25.46
C GLY A 104 -6.55 -7.84 -24.43
N ASN A 105 -6.07 -6.69 -24.88
CA ASN A 105 -5.87 -5.48 -24.08
C ASN A 105 -6.83 -5.40 -22.87
N GLY A 106 -6.39 -5.79 -21.66
CA GLY A 106 -7.28 -5.91 -20.50
C GLY A 106 -6.64 -5.86 -19.10
N SER A 107 -5.35 -6.16 -18.93
CA SER A 107 -4.70 -6.09 -17.60
C SER A 107 -4.40 -4.67 -17.13
N SER A 108 -4.25 -3.71 -18.04
CA SER A 108 -3.92 -2.33 -17.66
C SER A 108 -5.01 -1.65 -16.83
N GLY A 109 -6.28 -2.09 -16.93
CA GLY A 109 -7.37 -1.52 -16.13
C GLY A 109 -7.38 -1.99 -14.68
N THR A 110 -7.21 -3.30 -14.44
CA THR A 110 -7.18 -3.86 -13.09
C THR A 110 -5.92 -3.51 -12.31
N ASP A 111 -4.79 -3.41 -13.02
CA ASP A 111 -3.52 -3.01 -12.42
C ASP A 111 -3.56 -1.53 -12.03
N GLN A 112 -4.09 -0.66 -12.90
CA GLN A 112 -4.27 0.76 -12.60
C GLN A 112 -5.25 0.97 -11.44
N GLU A 113 -6.40 0.28 -11.41
CA GLU A 113 -7.34 0.37 -10.28
C GLU A 113 -6.70 -0.08 -8.95
N ARG A 114 -5.72 -0.99 -8.99
CA ARG A 114 -4.99 -1.42 -7.81
C ARG A 114 -3.95 -0.39 -7.38
N VAL A 115 -3.22 0.20 -8.33
CA VAL A 115 -2.34 1.34 -8.07
C VAL A 115 -3.14 2.48 -7.43
N ASP A 116 -4.23 2.93 -8.07
CA ASP A 116 -5.10 3.99 -7.55
C ASP A 116 -5.63 3.68 -6.14
N ALA A 117 -5.96 2.41 -5.86
CA ALA A 117 -6.41 2.01 -4.53
C ALA A 117 -5.28 2.07 -3.49
N ALA A 118 -4.06 1.70 -3.87
CA ALA A 118 -2.89 1.82 -3.00
C ALA A 118 -2.57 3.30 -2.72
N GLU A 119 -2.56 4.14 -3.76
CA GLU A 119 -2.35 5.60 -3.64
C GLU A 119 -3.39 6.27 -2.72
N ARG A 120 -4.67 5.91 -2.87
CA ARG A 120 -5.73 6.43 -2.00
C ARG A 120 -5.54 5.97 -0.55
N LEU A 121 -5.11 4.73 -0.34
CA LEU A 121 -4.92 4.19 1.01
C LEU A 121 -3.71 4.82 1.71
N THR A 122 -2.61 5.05 0.98
CA THR A 122 -1.41 5.73 1.49
C THR A 122 -1.67 7.20 1.76
N GLN A 123 -2.43 7.91 0.91
CA GLN A 123 -2.84 9.28 1.21
C GLN A 123 -3.79 9.31 2.43
N ALA A 124 -4.73 8.37 2.55
CA ALA A 124 -5.58 8.29 3.73
C ALA A 124 -4.79 8.02 5.02
N TYR A 125 -3.67 7.30 4.92
CA TYR A 125 -2.73 7.13 6.02
C TYR A 125 -2.00 8.45 6.33
N ALA A 126 -1.50 9.17 5.32
CA ALA A 126 -0.88 10.48 5.50
C ALA A 126 -1.82 11.48 6.20
N ASP A 127 -3.09 11.51 5.79
CA ASP A 127 -4.13 12.33 6.42
C ASP A 127 -4.38 11.93 7.89
N ALA A 128 -4.34 10.63 8.19
CA ALA A 128 -4.49 10.13 9.55
C ALA A 128 -3.28 10.52 10.42
N LEU A 129 -2.07 10.45 9.86
CA LEU A 129 -0.84 10.89 10.50
C LEU A 129 -0.86 12.37 10.82
N GLN A 130 -1.23 13.21 9.85
CA GLN A 130 -1.36 14.65 10.08
C GLN A 130 -2.37 14.95 11.20
N LYS A 131 -3.57 14.36 11.15
CA LYS A 131 -4.59 14.53 12.20
C LYS A 131 -4.09 14.08 13.57
N HIS A 132 -3.30 13.01 13.63
CA HIS A 132 -2.68 12.57 14.88
C HIS A 132 -1.72 13.64 15.41
N LEU A 133 -0.84 14.17 14.57
CA LEU A 133 0.12 15.21 14.94
C LEU A 133 -0.58 16.51 15.38
N GLU A 134 -1.64 16.91 14.68
CA GLU A 134 -2.48 18.07 15.05
C GLU A 134 -3.15 17.85 16.42
N SER A 135 -3.72 16.66 16.66
CA SER A 135 -4.35 16.32 17.95
C SER A 135 -3.37 16.36 19.13
N LYS A 136 -2.08 16.16 18.85
CA LYS A 136 -0.99 16.22 19.83
C LYS A 136 -0.34 17.61 19.92
N ASN A 137 -0.81 18.60 19.16
CA ASN A 137 -0.18 19.91 19.00
C ASN A 137 1.28 19.83 18.54
N LYS A 138 1.63 18.79 17.77
CA LYS A 138 2.99 18.58 17.23
C LYS A 138 3.14 19.04 15.79
N TRP A 139 2.04 19.25 15.07
CA TRP A 139 2.08 19.54 13.63
C TRP A 139 2.97 20.73 13.27
N GLU A 140 2.84 21.84 14.00
CA GLU A 140 3.66 23.04 13.77
C GLU A 140 5.16 22.77 13.93
N GLN A 141 5.54 22.01 14.97
CA GLN A 141 6.92 21.63 15.21
C GLN A 141 7.48 20.77 14.05
N VAL A 142 6.69 19.80 13.59
CA VAL A 142 7.08 18.90 12.49
C VAL A 142 7.27 19.67 11.19
N ARG A 143 6.32 20.55 10.84
CA ARG A 143 6.41 21.42 9.67
C ARG A 143 7.61 22.35 9.73
N ASN A 144 7.91 22.92 10.90
CA ASN A 144 9.08 23.78 11.04
C ASN A 144 10.38 22.97 10.88
N ALA A 145 10.45 21.77 11.47
CA ALA A 145 11.60 20.88 11.31
C ALA A 145 11.81 20.41 9.86
N TYR A 146 10.74 20.32 9.07
CA TYR A 146 10.81 20.04 7.63
C TYR A 146 11.46 21.19 6.83
N LEU A 147 11.29 22.44 7.27
CA LEU A 147 11.84 23.63 6.60
C LEU A 147 13.31 23.93 6.96
N GLU A 148 13.87 23.26 7.98
CA GLU A 148 15.23 23.45 8.51
C GLU A 148 16.29 22.59 7.79
#